data_AF-A0AAE0BU07-F1
#
_entry.id   AF-A0AAE0BU07-F1
#
_cell.length_a   1.000
_cell.length_b   1.000
_cell.length_c   1.000
_cell.angle_alpha   90.00
_cell.angle_beta   90.00
_cell.angle_gamma   90.00
#
_symmetry.space_group_name_H-M   'P 1'
#
loop_
_entity.id
_entity.type
_entity.pdbx_description
1 polymer ?
#
loop_
_entity_poly.entity_id
_entity_poly.type
_entity_poly.pdbx_seq_one_letter_code
_entity_poly.pdbx_strand_id
1 'polypeptide(L)'
;MAFDGQYFNLDVPRFLCDMIGTSVEWTMPGWDGGHRTELVLADVRKDEVLTWYKETPETINEIHSKVGYGKNYEALRASAAKVGQTFYNLQTFCDTRFAQAERKVYKNFILNYLASVTHFQEIAQNGKDEQRAYAGKFLSEMYKLVFVVTVLGLADLLAKVKEVSLFQQTV
;
A
#
# COMPACT_ATOMS: atom_id res chain seq x y z
N MET A 1 -1.94 -15.57 -27.73
CA MET A 1 -2.20 -15.46 -26.27
C MET A 1 -0.86 -15.47 -25.55
N ALA A 2 -0.66 -14.60 -24.56
CA ALA A 2 0.56 -14.59 -23.76
C ALA A 2 0.28 -15.29 -22.42
N PHE A 3 1.17 -16.20 -22.02
CA PHE A 3 1.09 -16.87 -20.72
C PHE A 3 2.39 -16.64 -19.96
N ASP A 4 2.26 -16.58 -18.63
CA ASP A 4 3.40 -16.66 -17.73
C ASP A 4 4.24 -17.92 -18.03
N GLY A 5 5.57 -17.82 -17.90
CA GLY A 5 6.48 -18.95 -18.09
C GLY A 5 6.16 -20.13 -17.18
N GLN A 6 5.66 -19.88 -15.97
CA GLN A 6 5.21 -20.94 -15.06
C GLN A 6 3.99 -21.69 -15.61
N TYR A 7 3.09 -21.02 -16.33
CA TYR A 7 1.94 -21.66 -16.96
C TYR A 7 2.33 -22.49 -18.18
N PHE A 8 3.36 -22.08 -18.93
CA PHE A 8 3.96 -22.93 -19.96
C PHE A 8 4.53 -24.23 -19.38
N ASN A 9 5.20 -24.17 -18.23
CA ASN A 9 5.72 -25.36 -17.55
C ASN A 9 4.62 -26.30 -17.00
N LEU A 10 3.38 -25.81 -16.87
CA LEU A 10 2.24 -26.58 -16.37
C LEU A 10 1.27 -27.01 -17.49
N ASP A 11 1.69 -26.93 -18.77
CA ASP A 11 0.89 -27.27 -19.95
C ASP A 11 -0.47 -26.53 -20.06
N VAL A 12 -0.63 -25.42 -19.34
CA VAL A 12 -1.85 -24.60 -19.36
C VAL A 12 -2.18 -24.06 -20.76
N PRO A 13 -1.23 -23.60 -21.58
CA PRO A 13 -1.51 -23.17 -22.94
C PRO A 13 -2.12 -24.28 -23.79
N ARG A 14 -1.58 -25.50 -23.71
CA ARG A 14 -2.08 -26.67 -24.46
C ARG A 14 -3.50 -27.02 -24.01
N PHE A 15 -3.73 -27.11 -22.70
CA PHE A 15 -5.05 -27.39 -22.15
C PHE A 15 -6.12 -26.37 -22.56
N LEU A 16 -5.81 -25.07 -22.51
CA LEU A 16 -6.73 -24.02 -22.94
C LEU A 16 -6.96 -24.03 -24.45
N CYS A 17 -5.91 -24.26 -25.23
CA CYS A 17 -6.00 -24.37 -26.69
C CYS A 17 -6.92 -25.52 -27.13
N ASP A 18 -6.80 -26.69 -26.49
CA ASP A 18 -7.66 -27.85 -26.74
C ASP A 18 -9.13 -27.53 -26.38
N MET A 19 -9.36 -26.79 -25.30
CA MET A 19 -10.70 -26.42 -24.83
C MET A 19 -11.41 -25.43 -25.77
N ILE A 20 -10.69 -24.44 -26.30
CA ILE A 20 -11.27 -23.38 -27.15
C ILE A 20 -11.11 -23.63 -28.65
N GLY A 21 -10.48 -24.75 -29.03
CA GLY A 21 -10.28 -25.13 -30.44
C GLY A 21 -9.30 -24.22 -31.19
N THR A 22 -8.20 -23.83 -30.55
CA THR A 22 -7.14 -23.00 -31.19
C THR A 22 -5.77 -23.67 -31.13
N SER A 23 -4.79 -23.18 -31.89
CA SER A 23 -3.43 -23.75 -31.90
C SER A 23 -2.56 -23.23 -30.76
N VAL A 24 -1.76 -24.11 -30.16
CA VAL A 24 -0.73 -23.74 -29.17
C VAL A 24 0.37 -22.87 -29.79
N GLU A 25 0.57 -22.93 -31.11
CA GLU A 25 1.57 -22.12 -31.83
C GLU A 25 1.21 -20.62 -31.82
N TRP A 26 -0.06 -20.30 -31.54
CA TRP A 26 -0.53 -18.92 -31.38
C TRP A 26 -0.37 -18.42 -29.94
N THR A 27 0.27 -19.23 -29.09
CA THR A 27 0.63 -18.88 -27.73
C THR A 27 2.11 -18.57 -27.66
N MET A 28 2.47 -17.59 -26.83
CA MET A 28 3.86 -17.21 -26.65
C MET A 28 4.18 -17.05 -25.16
N PRO A 29 5.34 -17.54 -24.70
CA PRO A 29 5.81 -17.25 -23.36
C PRO A 29 6.09 -15.75 -23.29
N GLY A 30 5.45 -15.09 -22.33
CA GLY A 30 5.57 -13.65 -22.23
C GLY A 30 4.91 -13.14 -20.97
N TRP A 31 5.66 -12.35 -20.23
CA TRP A 31 5.10 -11.49 -19.21
C TRP A 31 4.41 -10.32 -19.87
N ASP A 32 3.14 -10.11 -19.51
CA ASP A 32 2.45 -8.87 -19.83
C ASP A 32 3.20 -7.68 -19.18
N GLY A 33 2.93 -6.47 -19.67
CA GLY A 33 3.60 -5.27 -19.19
C GLY A 33 3.46 -5.06 -17.67
N GLY A 34 2.33 -5.45 -17.09
CA GLY A 34 2.10 -5.39 -15.64
C GLY A 34 3.02 -6.33 -14.88
N HIS A 35 3.09 -7.60 -15.29
CA HIS A 35 3.99 -8.57 -14.65
C HIS A 35 5.47 -8.15 -14.73
N ARG A 36 5.91 -7.54 -15.84
CA ARG A 36 7.27 -6.99 -15.94
C ARG A 36 7.51 -5.85 -14.94
N THR A 37 6.54 -4.97 -14.75
CA THR A 37 6.63 -3.91 -13.74
C THR A 37 6.75 -4.48 -12.33
N GLU A 38 6.02 -5.55 -12.00
CA GLU A 38 6.12 -6.21 -10.70
C GLU A 38 7.51 -6.78 -10.44
N LEU A 39 8.13 -7.40 -11.43
CA LEU A 39 9.48 -7.95 -11.27
C LEU A 39 10.51 -6.85 -11.04
N VAL A 40 10.40 -5.73 -11.75
CA VAL A 40 11.24 -4.55 -11.50
C VAL A 40 11.02 -4.04 -10.08
N LEU A 41 9.78 -3.94 -9.61
CA LEU A 41 9.48 -3.51 -8.23
C LEU A 41 10.03 -4.51 -7.20
N ALA A 42 9.93 -5.81 -7.47
CA ALA A 42 10.47 -6.85 -6.61
C ALA A 42 12.00 -6.75 -6.52
N ASP A 43 12.69 -6.40 -7.61
CA ASP A 43 14.13 -6.16 -7.61
C ASP A 43 14.50 -4.86 -6.90
N VAL A 44 13.73 -3.78 -7.07
CA VAL A 44 13.88 -2.53 -6.32
C VAL A 44 13.77 -2.76 -4.81
N ARG A 45 12.87 -3.63 -4.36
CA ARG A 45 12.73 -3.99 -2.92
C ARG A 45 13.90 -4.80 -2.36
N LYS A 46 14.74 -5.39 -3.21
CA LYS A 46 15.95 -6.13 -2.78
C LYS A 46 17.15 -5.21 -2.61
N ASP A 47 17.08 -3.97 -3.10
CA ASP A 47 18.18 -3.00 -2.99
C ASP A 47 18.38 -2.56 -1.53
N GLU A 48 19.59 -2.74 -1.01
CA GLU A 48 19.94 -2.41 0.38
C GLU A 48 19.85 -0.91 0.69
N VAL A 49 19.97 -0.05 -0.34
CA VAL A 49 19.81 1.41 -0.20
C VAL A 49 18.33 1.80 -0.07
N LEU A 50 17.42 0.93 -0.54
CA LEU A 50 15.98 1.17 -0.55
C LEU A 50 15.22 0.34 0.50
N THR A 51 15.90 -0.02 1.60
CA THR A 51 15.31 -0.74 2.74
C THR A 51 14.03 -0.07 3.26
N TRP A 52 14.00 1.27 3.30
CA TRP A 52 12.80 2.02 3.69
C TRP A 52 11.57 1.69 2.83
N TYR A 53 11.74 1.42 1.54
CA TYR A 53 10.64 1.09 0.62
C TYR A 53 10.07 -0.29 0.91
N LYS A 54 10.94 -1.24 1.26
CA LYS A 54 10.55 -2.58 1.70
C LYS A 54 9.86 -2.57 3.07
N GLU A 55 10.38 -1.78 4.01
CA GLU A 55 9.89 -1.74 5.39
C GLU A 55 8.55 -0.98 5.52
N THR A 56 8.35 0.08 4.72
CA THR A 56 7.14 0.91 4.76
C THR A 56 5.81 0.13 4.76
N PRO A 57 5.55 -0.79 3.79
CA PRO A 57 4.30 -1.55 3.79
C PRO A 57 4.17 -2.48 5.00
N GLU A 58 5.27 -3.05 5.50
CA GLU A 58 5.28 -3.91 6.69
C GLU A 58 4.93 -3.09 7.94
N THR A 59 5.53 -1.92 8.12
CA THR A 59 5.24 -1.01 9.23
C THR A 59 3.80 -0.53 9.21
N ILE A 60 3.27 -0.14 8.04
CA ILE A 60 1.87 0.28 7.90
C ILE A 60 0.92 -0.88 8.25
N ASN A 61 1.22 -2.09 7.77
CA ASN A 61 0.46 -3.29 8.11
C ASN A 61 0.50 -3.58 9.61
N GLU A 62 1.66 -3.44 10.26
CA GLU A 62 1.78 -3.63 11.71
C GLU A 62 0.88 -2.64 12.44
N ILE A 63 0.93 -1.35 12.11
CA ILE A 63 0.07 -0.31 12.71
C ILE A 63 -1.39 -0.64 12.48
N HIS A 64 -1.80 -0.87 11.22
CA HIS A 64 -3.20 -1.17 10.87
C HIS A 64 -3.71 -2.43 11.56
N SER A 65 -2.87 -3.45 11.78
CA SER A 65 -3.27 -4.66 12.53
C SER A 65 -3.68 -4.37 13.97
N LYS A 66 -3.16 -3.29 14.57
CA LYS A 66 -3.47 -2.93 15.96
C LYS A 66 -4.76 -2.13 16.13
N VAL A 67 -5.14 -1.41 15.09
CA VAL A 67 -6.28 -0.49 15.11
C VAL A 67 -7.37 -0.83 14.08
N GLY A 68 -7.19 -1.91 13.30
CA GLY A 68 -8.08 -2.29 12.21
C GLY A 68 -9.33 -3.05 12.62
N TYR A 69 -9.45 -3.45 13.88
CA TYR A 69 -10.61 -4.18 14.38
C TYR A 69 -10.87 -3.95 15.88
N GLY A 70 -12.10 -4.25 16.29
CA GLY A 70 -12.52 -4.26 17.69
C GLY A 70 -12.50 -2.88 18.36
N LYS A 71 -12.19 -2.85 19.67
CA LYS A 71 -12.25 -1.63 20.48
C LYS A 71 -11.27 -0.54 20.02
N ASN A 72 -10.10 -0.92 19.53
CA ASN A 72 -9.10 0.03 19.03
C ASN A 72 -9.56 0.72 17.75
N TYR A 73 -10.33 0.02 16.90
CA TYR A 73 -10.93 0.61 15.71
C TYR A 73 -11.95 1.70 16.07
N GLU A 74 -12.85 1.42 17.02
CA GLU A 74 -13.82 2.42 17.48
C GLU A 74 -13.12 3.60 18.18
N ALA A 75 -12.05 3.34 18.93
CA ALA A 75 -11.25 4.39 19.55
C ALA A 75 -10.50 5.25 18.51
N LEU A 76 -10.00 4.65 17.44
CA LEU A 76 -9.39 5.36 16.32
C LEU A 76 -10.43 6.23 15.61
N ARG A 77 -11.62 5.69 15.36
CA ARG A 77 -12.73 6.43 14.76
C ARG A 77 -13.17 7.63 15.62
N ALA A 78 -13.22 7.45 16.93
CA ALA A 78 -13.46 8.54 17.87
C ALA A 78 -12.34 9.59 17.82
N SER A 79 -11.09 9.15 17.71
CA SER A 79 -9.93 10.06 17.56
C SER A 79 -10.03 10.88 16.28
N ALA A 80 -10.43 10.29 15.15
CA ALA A 80 -10.68 11.00 13.89
C ALA A 80 -11.75 12.09 14.06
N ALA A 81 -12.85 11.78 14.75
CA ALA A 81 -13.91 12.74 15.03
C ALA A 81 -13.42 13.92 15.89
N LYS A 82 -12.56 13.68 16.89
CA LYS A 82 -11.97 14.74 17.73
C LYS A 82 -11.13 15.73 16.93
N VAL A 83 -10.38 15.26 15.95
CA VAL A 83 -9.52 16.11 15.10
C VAL A 83 -10.24 16.62 13.86
N GLY A 84 -11.54 16.38 13.71
CA GLY A 84 -12.33 16.81 12.55
C GLY A 84 -11.91 16.14 11.23
N GLN A 85 -11.26 14.98 11.29
CA GLN A 85 -10.80 14.24 10.12
C GLN A 85 -11.88 13.25 9.65
N THR A 86 -12.06 13.16 8.33
CA THR A 86 -12.87 12.08 7.75
C THR A 86 -12.17 10.75 7.98
N PHE A 87 -12.85 9.82 8.64
CA PHE A 87 -12.32 8.49 8.89
C PHE A 87 -12.50 7.58 7.66
N TYR A 88 -11.43 6.88 7.27
CA TYR A 88 -11.46 5.91 6.17
C TYR A 88 -11.14 4.52 6.69
N ASN A 89 -11.89 3.50 6.27
CA ASN A 89 -11.65 2.12 6.65
C ASN A 89 -10.21 1.70 6.32
N LEU A 90 -9.51 1.09 7.27
CA LEU A 90 -8.10 0.72 7.10
C LEU A 90 -7.94 -0.36 6.03
N GLN A 91 -6.92 -0.21 5.20
CA GLN A 91 -6.55 -1.17 4.16
C GLN A 91 -5.19 -1.78 4.48
N THR A 92 -5.06 -3.09 4.30
CA THR A 92 -3.81 -3.83 4.52
C THR A 92 -3.19 -4.23 3.19
N PHE A 93 -1.87 -4.28 3.18
CA PHE A 93 -1.08 -4.76 2.06
C PHE A 93 -1.05 -6.30 2.04
N CYS A 94 -1.00 -6.86 0.83
CA CYS A 94 -0.89 -8.30 0.57
C CYS A 94 0.22 -8.52 -0.45
N ASP A 95 1.21 -9.34 -0.10
CA ASP A 95 2.38 -9.61 -0.95
C ASP A 95 2.04 -10.35 -2.25
N THR A 96 0.91 -11.06 -2.31
CA THR A 96 0.65 -12.06 -3.35
C THR A 96 -0.03 -11.54 -4.61
N ARG A 97 -0.46 -10.27 -4.69
CA ARG A 97 -1.14 -9.72 -5.87
C ARG A 97 -0.83 -8.24 -6.12
N PHE A 98 -0.24 -7.97 -7.29
CA PHE A 98 -0.11 -6.71 -8.03
C PHE A 98 0.05 -5.41 -7.19
N ALA A 99 1.19 -4.73 -7.33
CA ALA A 99 1.60 -3.47 -6.73
C ALA A 99 0.57 -2.33 -6.77
N GLN A 100 -0.50 -2.44 -7.57
CA GLN A 100 -1.68 -1.57 -7.46
C GLN A 100 -2.30 -1.52 -6.05
N ALA A 101 -2.06 -2.51 -5.19
CA ALA A 101 -2.48 -2.49 -3.79
C ALA A 101 -1.66 -1.51 -2.92
N GLU A 102 -0.37 -1.32 -3.17
CA GLU A 102 0.54 -0.57 -2.26
C GLU A 102 0.17 0.91 -2.15
N ARG A 103 0.01 1.59 -3.30
CA ARG A 103 -0.36 3.01 -3.28
C ARG A 103 -1.69 3.25 -2.57
N LYS A 104 -2.64 2.31 -2.70
CA LYS A 104 -3.94 2.41 -2.00
C LYS A 104 -3.76 2.31 -0.49
N VAL A 105 -2.93 1.38 -0.03
CA VAL A 105 -2.58 1.21 1.39
C VAL A 105 -1.88 2.45 1.93
N TYR A 106 -0.88 2.99 1.21
CA TYR A 106 -0.18 4.19 1.64
C TYR A 106 -1.10 5.40 1.71
N LYS A 107 -1.93 5.60 0.68
CA LYS A 107 -2.91 6.68 0.68
C LYS A 107 -3.92 6.53 1.81
N ASN A 108 -4.39 5.32 2.07
CA ASN A 108 -5.30 5.04 3.18
C ASN A 108 -4.67 5.32 4.55
N PHE A 109 -3.40 4.97 4.74
CA PHE A 109 -2.64 5.30 5.94
C PHE A 109 -2.51 6.82 6.12
N ILE A 110 -2.12 7.55 5.06
CA ILE A 110 -2.02 9.02 5.07
C ILE A 110 -3.35 9.66 5.45
N LEU A 111 -4.43 9.19 4.84
CA LEU A 111 -5.79 9.68 5.08
C LEU A 111 -6.30 9.40 6.49
N ASN A 112 -5.63 8.56 7.29
CA ASN A 112 -5.93 8.31 8.70
C ASN A 112 -4.76 8.68 9.63
N TYR A 113 -3.74 9.38 9.13
CA TYR A 113 -2.49 9.61 9.86
C TYR A 113 -2.72 10.39 11.16
N LEU A 114 -3.39 11.55 11.09
CA LEU A 114 -3.65 12.37 12.28
C LEU A 114 -4.51 11.62 13.32
N ALA A 115 -5.58 10.95 12.89
CA ALA A 115 -6.40 10.11 13.76
C ALA A 115 -5.56 9.04 14.48
N SER A 116 -4.63 8.39 13.76
CA SER A 116 -3.74 7.37 14.32
C SER A 116 -2.75 7.98 15.32
N VAL A 117 -2.19 9.15 15.00
CA VAL A 117 -1.27 9.87 15.91
C VAL A 117 -2.00 10.19 17.20
N THR A 118 -3.19 10.79 17.10
CA THR A 118 -4.01 11.17 18.24
C THR A 118 -4.37 9.96 19.09
N HIS A 119 -4.78 8.85 18.47
CA HIS A 119 -5.11 7.63 19.18
C HIS A 119 -3.94 7.11 20.02
N PHE A 120 -2.75 6.97 19.43
CA PHE A 120 -1.58 6.48 20.16
C PHE A 120 -1.05 7.51 21.17
N GLN A 121 -1.16 8.81 20.90
CA GLN A 121 -0.83 9.86 21.88
C GLN A 121 -1.73 9.77 23.13
N GLU A 122 -3.02 9.53 22.96
CA GLU A 122 -3.96 9.37 24.08
C GLU A 122 -3.60 8.14 24.93
N ILE A 123 -3.19 7.03 24.29
CA ILE A 123 -2.69 5.84 25.00
C ILE A 123 -1.38 6.15 25.73
N ALA A 124 -0.45 6.87 25.10
CA ALA A 124 0.83 7.24 25.71
C ALA A 124 0.66 8.18 26.91
N GLN A 125 -0.33 9.07 26.90
CA GLN A 125 -0.59 10.00 28.00
C GLN A 125 -1.34 9.32 29.16
N ASN A 126 -2.37 8.52 28.85
CA ASN A 126 -3.31 8.00 29.84
C ASN A 126 -3.06 6.54 30.25
N GLY A 127 -2.22 5.81 29.50
CA GLY A 127 -1.93 4.40 29.74
C GLY A 127 -0.97 4.16 30.90
N LYS A 128 -0.91 2.90 31.34
CA LYS A 128 0.13 2.39 32.26
C LYS A 128 1.45 2.18 31.53
N ASP A 129 2.55 1.93 32.25
CA ASP A 129 3.90 1.84 31.69
C ASP A 129 4.03 0.94 30.45
N GLU A 130 3.44 -0.26 30.45
CA GLU A 130 3.44 -1.15 29.28
C GLU A 130 2.67 -0.56 28.08
N GLN A 131 1.54 0.09 28.34
CA GLN A 131 0.74 0.74 27.29
C GLN A 131 1.44 1.98 26.74
N ARG A 132 2.19 2.70 27.58
CA ARG A 132 3.01 3.84 27.17
C ARG A 132 4.16 3.40 26.29
N ALA A 133 4.88 2.35 26.68
CA ALA A 133 5.95 1.77 25.87
C ALA A 133 5.42 1.28 24.51
N TYR A 134 4.27 0.58 24.53
CA TYR A 134 3.57 0.14 23.34
C TYR A 134 3.22 1.30 22.41
N ALA A 135 2.55 2.34 22.92
CA ALA A 135 2.17 3.50 22.11
C ALA A 135 3.39 4.29 21.62
N GLY A 136 4.43 4.41 22.44
CA GLY A 136 5.70 5.04 22.08
C GLY A 136 6.38 4.37 20.90
N LYS A 137 6.35 3.02 20.83
CA LYS A 137 6.84 2.27 19.67
C LYS A 137 6.11 2.71 18.39
N PHE A 138 4.77 2.69 18.38
CA PHE A 138 4.00 3.02 17.17
C PHE A 138 4.11 4.49 16.77
N LEU A 139 4.19 5.41 17.73
CA LEU A 139 4.44 6.82 17.45
C LEU A 139 5.82 7.04 16.79
N SER A 140 6.85 6.32 17.26
CA SER A 140 8.18 6.36 16.64
C SER A 140 8.15 5.83 15.21
N GLU A 141 7.50 4.68 14.98
CA GLU A 141 7.34 4.11 13.63
C GLU A 141 6.57 5.05 12.70
N MET A 142 5.48 5.64 13.17
CA MET A 142 4.72 6.62 12.40
C MET A 142 5.54 7.87 12.07
N TYR A 143 6.42 8.31 12.97
CA TYR A 143 7.31 9.44 12.73
C TYR A 143 8.31 9.15 11.60
N LYS A 144 8.87 7.94 11.55
CA LYS A 144 9.75 7.52 10.43
C LYS A 144 9.02 7.58 9.09
N LEU A 145 7.72 7.29 9.08
CA LEU A 145 6.88 7.34 7.88
C LEU A 145 6.49 8.75 7.44
N VAL A 146 6.71 9.80 8.25
CA VAL A 146 6.38 11.20 7.89
C VAL A 146 7.03 11.62 6.58
N PHE A 147 8.28 11.21 6.35
CA PHE A 147 8.97 11.48 5.09
C PHE A 147 8.20 10.89 3.90
N VAL A 148 7.80 9.62 3.99
CA VAL A 148 7.04 8.93 2.94
C VAL A 148 5.69 9.59 2.69
N VAL A 149 4.98 9.96 3.77
CA VAL A 149 3.72 10.72 3.68
C VAL A 149 3.92 12.04 2.95
N THR A 150 5.01 12.74 3.26
CA THR A 150 5.33 14.05 2.67
C THR A 150 5.66 13.94 1.18
N VAL A 151 6.48 12.96 0.80
CA VAL A 151 6.84 12.70 -0.60
C VAL A 151 5.62 12.31 -1.42
N LEU A 152 4.76 11.43 -0.89
CA LEU A 152 3.53 11.01 -1.58
C LEU A 152 2.52 12.15 -1.71
N GLY A 153 2.37 12.98 -0.67
CA GLY A 153 1.54 14.18 -0.72
C GLY A 153 2.03 15.18 -1.77
N LEU A 154 3.34 15.39 -1.86
CA LEU A 154 3.95 16.24 -2.89
C LEU A 154 3.72 15.68 -4.30
N ALA A 155 3.89 14.38 -4.49
CA ALA A 155 3.64 13.72 -5.77
C ALA A 155 2.17 13.88 -6.23
N ASP A 156 1.20 13.70 -5.32
CA ASP A 156 -0.22 13.89 -5.61
C ASP A 156 -0.53 15.38 -5.96
N LEU A 157 0.09 16.34 -5.26
CA LEU A 157 -0.04 17.78 -5.57
C LEU A 157 0.50 18.11 -6.97
N LEU A 158 1.71 17.64 -7.28
CA LEU A 158 2.35 17.86 -8.59
C LEU A 158 1.53 17.25 -9.73
N ALA A 159 0.93 16.08 -9.50
CA ALA A 159 0.03 15.45 -10.47
C ALA A 159 -1.19 16.34 -10.74
N LYS A 160 -1.79 16.95 -9.71
CA LYS A 160 -2.92 17.88 -9.86
C LYS A 160 -2.53 19.19 -10.55
N VAL A 161 -1.38 19.76 -10.23
CA VAL A 161 -0.86 20.94 -10.94
C VAL A 161 -0.64 20.63 -12.42
N LYS A 162 -0.10 19.44 -12.75
CA LYS A 162 0.05 18.98 -14.13
C LYS A 162 -1.29 18.88 -14.84
N GLU A 163 -2.31 18.28 -14.22
CA GLU A 163 -3.66 18.19 -14.80
C GLU A 163 -4.25 19.57 -15.12
N VAL A 164 -4.13 20.53 -14.18
CA VAL A 164 -4.62 21.91 -14.38
C VAL A 164 -3.84 22.62 -15.49
N SER A 165 -2.51 22.47 -15.51
CA SER A 165 -1.65 23.07 -16.54
C SER A 165 -2.00 22.54 -17.94
N LEU A 166 -2.21 21.23 -18.08
CA LEU A 166 -2.63 20.63 -19.35
C LEU A 166 -4.03 21.11 -19.79
N PHE A 167 -4.97 21.26 -18.85
CA PHE A 167 -6.29 21.82 -19.15
C PHE A 167 -6.21 23.27 -19.64
N GLN A 168 -5.35 24.10 -19.05
CA GLN A 168 -5.15 25.48 -19.49
C GLN A 168 -4.46 25.59 -20.86
N GLN A 169 -3.80 24.54 -21.34
CA GLN A 169 -3.19 24.51 -22.68
C GLN A 169 -4.17 24.07 -23.78
N THR A 170 -5.30 23.48 -23.41
CA THR A 170 -6.35 23.01 -24.34
C THR A 170 -7.53 23.95 -24.46
N VAL A 171 -7.63 24.98 -23.61
CA VAL A 171 -8.64 26.07 -23.66
C VAL A 171 -8.01 27.31 -24.29
#